data_AF-A0A7J5A712-F1
#
_entry.id   AF-A0A7J5A712-F1
#
_cell.length_a   1.000
_cell.length_b   1.000
_cell.length_c   1.000
_cell.angle_alpha   90.00
_cell.angle_beta   90.00
_cell.angle_gamma   90.00
#
_symmetry.space_group_name_H-M   'P 1'
#
loop_
_entity.id
_entity.type
_entity.pdbx_description
1 polymer ?
#
loop_
_entity_poly.entity_id
_entity_poly.type
_entity_poly.pdbx_seq_one_letter_code
_entity_poly.pdbx_strand_id
1 'polypeptide(L)'
;MTVDDDCIVAPIGTCVIDVKNAFSPNGDALNEVFTILNIEDRTCFPTNTVEIYNRWGVLVFETNQYDNSTRVFRGISEGRATVNKSAELPTGTYFYIIQYTDGKG
;
A
#
# COMPACT_ATOMS: atom_id res chain seq x y z
N MET A 1 14.43 14.84 23.92
CA MET A 1 13.59 14.15 22.94
C MET A 1 13.23 15.20 21.90
N THR A 2 14.03 15.32 20.86
CA THR A 2 13.72 16.19 19.73
C THR A 2 12.71 15.43 18.88
N VAL A 3 11.48 15.94 18.86
CA VAL A 3 10.46 15.44 17.95
C VAL A 3 10.93 15.86 16.56
N ASP A 4 11.24 14.88 15.73
CA ASP A 4 11.54 15.08 14.31
C ASP A 4 10.21 15.43 13.64
N ASP A 5 9.88 16.72 13.62
CA ASP A 5 8.61 17.28 13.12
C ASP A 5 8.85 18.06 11.81
N ASP A 6 9.76 17.53 10.98
CA ASP A 6 9.94 18.02 9.61
C ASP A 6 8.78 17.50 8.77
N CYS A 7 7.66 18.21 8.84
CA CYS A 7 6.58 18.08 7.88
C CYS A 7 7.13 18.45 6.50
N ILE A 8 7.38 17.44 5.66
CA ILE A 8 7.78 17.64 4.27
C ILE A 8 6.58 18.26 3.54
N VAL A 9 6.57 19.59 3.45
CA VAL A 9 5.64 20.31 2.58
C VAL A 9 6.07 20.08 1.13
N ALA A 10 5.43 19.11 0.49
CA ALA A 10 5.57 18.87 -0.93
C ALA A 10 5.19 20.15 -1.71
N PRO A 11 6.04 20.65 -2.63
CA PRO A 11 5.68 21.78 -3.47
C PRO A 11 4.38 21.51 -4.24
N ILE A 12 3.57 22.56 -4.46
CA ILE A 12 2.32 22.45 -5.22
C ILE A 12 2.66 21.90 -6.62
N GLY A 13 2.13 20.74 -6.98
CA GLY A 13 2.37 20.08 -8.27
C GLY A 13 3.52 19.06 -8.31
N THR A 14 4.07 18.66 -7.15
CA THR A 14 4.97 17.49 -7.08
C THR A 14 4.21 16.21 -6.78
N CYS A 15 4.42 15.21 -7.61
CA CYS A 15 3.88 13.87 -7.42
C CYS A 15 4.70 13.14 -6.34
N VAL A 16 4.14 13.01 -5.14
CA VAL A 16 4.78 12.35 -3.99
C VAL A 16 3.88 11.25 -3.47
N ILE A 17 4.43 10.04 -3.36
CA ILE A 17 3.80 8.90 -2.68
C ILE A 17 4.31 8.84 -1.24
N ASP A 18 3.39 8.75 -0.27
CA ASP A 18 3.70 8.55 1.15
C ASP A 18 3.05 7.25 1.63
N VAL A 19 3.88 6.29 2.03
CA VAL A 19 3.44 4.95 2.43
C VAL A 19 3.35 4.84 3.95
N LYS A 20 2.19 4.44 4.48
CA LYS A 20 2.04 4.12 5.91
C LYS A 20 2.50 2.69 6.16
N ASN A 21 3.69 2.57 6.77
CA ASN A 21 4.39 1.30 6.96
C ASN A 21 3.76 0.37 8.03
N ALA A 22 2.68 0.78 8.69
CA ALA A 22 1.99 -0.02 9.69
C ALA A 22 0.47 0.20 9.61
N PHE A 23 -0.28 -0.89 9.81
CA PHE A 23 -1.73 -0.90 9.86
C PHE A 23 -2.19 -2.08 10.74
N SER A 24 -3.41 -2.00 11.27
CA SER A 24 -3.99 -2.95 12.24
C SER A 24 -5.44 -3.26 11.86
N PRO A 25 -5.70 -4.29 11.04
CA PRO A 25 -7.05 -4.67 10.63
C PRO A 25 -7.76 -5.44 11.76
N ASN A 26 -8.06 -4.77 12.87
CA ASN A 26 -8.64 -5.37 14.08
C ASN A 26 -10.12 -5.01 14.27
N GLY A 27 -10.72 -4.24 13.36
CA GLY A 27 -12.13 -3.84 13.40
C GLY A 27 -12.43 -2.67 14.35
N ASP A 28 -11.44 -1.88 14.76
CA ASP A 28 -11.63 -0.65 15.55
C ASP A 28 -11.84 0.61 14.68
N ALA A 29 -11.86 0.42 13.36
CA ALA A 29 -12.00 1.44 12.31
C ALA A 29 -10.78 2.35 12.13
N LEU A 30 -9.67 2.10 12.82
CA LEU A 30 -8.43 2.86 12.72
C LEU A 30 -7.35 2.01 12.03
N ASN A 31 -6.75 2.56 10.96
CA ASN A 31 -5.67 1.91 10.21
C ASN A 31 -6.03 0.47 9.78
N GLU A 32 -7.25 0.24 9.30
CA GLU A 32 -7.74 -1.09 8.90
C GLU A 32 -7.12 -1.62 7.60
N VAL A 33 -6.40 -0.76 6.88
CA VAL A 33 -5.86 -1.07 5.56
C VAL A 33 -4.45 -0.54 5.40
N PHE A 34 -3.70 -1.14 4.49
CA PHE A 34 -2.41 -0.59 4.08
C PHE A 34 -2.62 0.67 3.24
N THR A 35 -2.36 1.84 3.82
CA THR A 35 -2.63 3.13 3.18
C THR A 35 -1.39 3.66 2.46
N ILE A 36 -1.55 4.04 1.20
CA ILE A 36 -0.55 4.72 0.39
C ILE A 36 -1.13 6.05 -0.07
N LEU A 37 -0.71 7.16 0.54
CA LEU A 37 -1.25 8.48 0.22
C LEU A 37 -0.88 8.92 -1.19
N ASN A 38 -1.84 9.57 -1.86
CA ASN A 38 -1.77 10.15 -3.20
C ASN A 38 -1.64 9.15 -4.37
N ILE A 39 -1.57 7.84 -4.12
CA ILE A 39 -1.38 6.83 -5.19
C ILE A 39 -2.53 6.80 -6.20
N GLU A 40 -3.72 7.26 -5.80
CA GLU A 40 -4.91 7.35 -6.61
C GLU A 40 -4.96 8.57 -7.55
N ASP A 41 -4.08 9.57 -7.37
CA ASP A 41 -4.02 10.75 -8.23
C ASP A 41 -3.57 10.37 -9.65
N ARG A 42 -4.53 10.32 -10.57
CA ARG A 42 -4.29 9.93 -11.97
C ARG A 42 -3.52 10.95 -12.79
N THR A 43 -3.42 12.19 -12.31
CA THR A 43 -2.60 13.21 -12.94
C THR A 43 -1.12 12.92 -12.70
N CYS A 44 -0.80 12.41 -11.52
CA CYS A 44 0.56 12.07 -11.11
C CYS A 44 0.94 10.62 -11.39
N PHE A 45 0.01 9.71 -11.17
CA PHE A 45 0.18 8.26 -11.27
C PHE A 45 -0.94 7.66 -12.12
N PRO A 46 -0.93 7.87 -13.46
CA PRO A 46 -1.99 7.35 -14.35
C PRO A 46 -2.22 5.84 -14.19
N THR A 47 -1.13 5.10 -14.00
CA THR A 47 -1.14 3.69 -13.65
C THR A 47 -0.24 3.42 -12.44
N ASN A 48 -0.70 2.52 -11.58
CA ASN A 48 0.07 1.98 -10.48
C ASN A 48 -0.22 0.47 -10.33
N THR A 49 0.73 -0.26 -9.76
CA THR A 49 0.61 -1.67 -9.37
C THR A 49 1.24 -1.82 -7.99
N VAL A 50 0.55 -2.50 -7.09
CA VAL A 50 1.03 -2.79 -5.74
C VAL A 50 1.10 -4.29 -5.54
N GLU A 51 2.30 -4.76 -5.20
CA GLU A 51 2.59 -6.15 -4.87
C GLU A 51 3.03 -6.23 -3.41
N ILE A 52 2.53 -7.22 -2.68
CA ILE A 52 2.89 -7.45 -1.28
C ILE A 52 3.35 -8.88 -1.09
N TYR A 53 4.47 -9.02 -0.39
CA TYR A 53 5.15 -10.28 -0.14
C TYR A 53 5.27 -10.51 1.35
N ASN A 54 5.14 -11.77 1.76
CA ASN A 54 5.48 -12.16 3.13
C ASN A 54 7.01 -12.22 3.33
N ARG A 55 7.45 -12.48 4.57
CA ARG A 55 8.87 -12.55 4.93
C ARG A 55 9.72 -13.57 4.15
N TRP A 56 9.08 -14.51 3.45
CA TRP A 56 9.76 -15.53 2.63
C TRP A 56 9.77 -15.18 1.14
N GLY A 57 9.32 -13.99 0.76
CA GLY A 57 9.24 -13.55 -0.64
C GLY A 57 8.07 -14.15 -1.41
N VAL A 58 7.08 -14.74 -0.74
CA VAL A 58 5.87 -15.26 -1.41
C VAL A 58 4.89 -14.11 -1.60
N LEU A 59 4.42 -13.92 -2.84
CA LEU A 59 3.39 -12.95 -3.20
C LEU A 59 2.07 -13.31 -2.53
N VAL A 60 1.54 -12.43 -1.69
CA VAL A 60 0.29 -12.62 -0.95
C VAL A 60 -0.84 -11.73 -1.45
N PHE A 61 -0.52 -10.62 -2.11
CA PHE A 61 -1.49 -9.68 -2.68
C PHE A 61 -0.87 -8.96 -3.88
N GLU A 62 -1.67 -8.75 -4.91
CA GLU A 62 -1.30 -8.02 -6.12
C GLU A 62 -2.55 -7.33 -6.65
N THR A 63 -2.47 -6.02 -6.90
CA THR A 63 -3.53 -5.32 -7.64
C THR A 63 -2.95 -4.26 -8.55
N ASN A 64 -3.61 -4.10 -9.68
CA ASN A 64 -3.47 -2.91 -10.50
C ASN A 64 -4.34 -1.80 -9.91
N GLN A 65 -3.88 -0.57 -10.04
CA GLN A 65 -4.65 0.64 -9.75
C GLN A 65 -5.15 0.71 -8.30
N TYR A 66 -4.25 0.47 -7.36
CA TYR A 66 -4.49 0.64 -5.94
C TYR A 66 -5.09 2.01 -5.63
N ASP A 67 -6.10 2.05 -4.77
CA ASP A 67 -6.89 3.27 -4.50
C ASP A 67 -7.32 3.46 -3.05
N ASN A 68 -6.69 2.75 -2.11
CA ASN A 68 -6.97 2.82 -0.66
C ASN A 68 -8.43 2.50 -0.25
N SER A 69 -9.30 2.10 -1.17
CA SER A 69 -10.74 1.96 -0.92
C SER A 69 -11.27 0.63 -1.45
N THR A 70 -11.31 0.48 -2.77
CA THR A 70 -11.88 -0.69 -3.44
C THR A 70 -10.82 -1.74 -3.78
N ARG A 71 -9.60 -1.29 -4.12
CA ARG A 71 -8.44 -2.12 -4.43
C ARG A 71 -7.37 -1.81 -3.41
N VAL A 72 -7.43 -2.54 -2.29
CA VAL A 72 -6.67 -2.22 -1.10
C VAL A 72 -6.34 -3.50 -0.33
N PHE A 73 -5.14 -3.54 0.24
CA PHE A 73 -4.73 -4.66 1.07
C PHE A 73 -5.24 -4.51 2.50
N ARG A 74 -5.95 -5.55 2.97
CA ARG A 74 -6.60 -5.61 4.29
C ARG A 74 -5.98 -6.66 5.20
N GLY A 75 -4.78 -7.15 4.88
CA GLY A 75 -4.16 -8.27 5.60
C GLY A 75 -4.71 -9.65 5.20
N ILE A 76 -5.43 -9.75 4.08
CA ILE A 76 -6.00 -11.00 3.55
C ILE A 76 -5.21 -11.43 2.32
N SER A 77 -4.89 -12.73 2.23
CA SER A 77 -4.18 -13.25 1.06
C SER A 77 -5.11 -13.42 -0.15
N GLU A 78 -4.73 -12.80 -1.27
CA GLU A 78 -5.42 -12.89 -2.56
C GLU A 78 -4.52 -13.52 -3.66
N GLY A 79 -3.28 -13.85 -3.31
CA GLY A 79 -2.27 -14.42 -4.21
C GLY A 79 -2.76 -15.68 -4.95
N ARG A 80 -2.35 -15.80 -6.22
CA ARG A 80 -2.71 -16.96 -7.07
C ARG A 80 -2.13 -18.30 -6.57
N ALA A 81 -1.08 -18.28 -5.75
CA ALA A 81 -0.34 -19.46 -5.29
C ALA A 81 -0.80 -20.02 -3.93
N THR A 82 -1.70 -19.34 -3.22
CA THR A 82 -2.16 -19.79 -1.90
C THR A 82 -3.37 -20.71 -2.03
N VAL A 83 -3.25 -21.91 -1.46
CA VAL A 83 -4.29 -22.96 -1.36
C VAL A 83 -5.57 -22.43 -0.68
N ASN A 84 -5.49 -21.33 0.07
CA ASN A 84 -6.63 -20.60 0.63
C ASN A 84 -6.55 -19.12 0.25
N LYS A 85 -7.08 -18.77 -0.92
CA LYS A 85 -7.51 -17.38 -1.18
C LYS A 85 -8.54 -17.02 -0.10
N SER A 86 -8.40 -15.86 0.53
CA SER A 86 -9.25 -15.36 1.63
C SER A 86 -8.87 -15.78 3.06
N ALA A 87 -7.66 -16.27 3.31
CA ALA A 87 -7.17 -16.44 4.68
C ALA A 87 -6.57 -15.12 5.22
N GLU A 88 -6.91 -14.77 6.46
CA GLU A 88 -6.18 -13.75 7.22
C GLU A 88 -4.72 -14.16 7.35
N LEU A 89 -3.83 -13.20 7.07
CA LEU A 89 -2.40 -13.42 7.12
C LEU A 89 -1.89 -13.22 8.56
N PRO A 90 -0.89 -14.01 9.02
CA PRO A 90 -0.32 -13.83 10.35
C PRO A 90 0.27 -12.42 10.53
N THR A 91 0.18 -11.90 11.76
CA THR A 91 0.89 -10.68 12.15
C THR A 91 2.39 -10.82 11.93
N GLY A 92 3.02 -9.79 11.38
CA GLY A 92 4.45 -9.76 11.15
C GLY A 92 4.85 -8.77 10.08
N THR A 93 6.11 -8.84 9.66
CA THR A 93 6.67 -7.97 8.62
C THR A 93 6.36 -8.52 7.23
N TYR A 94 5.90 -7.61 6.38
CA TYR A 94 5.66 -7.81 4.95
C TYR A 94 6.48 -6.78 4.16
N PHE A 95 6.71 -7.08 2.89
CA PHE A 95 7.44 -6.22 1.97
C PHE A 95 6.52 -5.83 0.82
N TYR A 96 6.65 -4.62 0.31
CA TYR A 96 5.86 -4.14 -0.81
C TYR A 96 6.74 -3.66 -1.96
N ILE A 97 6.23 -3.82 -3.17
CA ILE A 97 6.75 -3.19 -4.37
C ILE A 97 5.62 -2.34 -4.94
N ILE A 98 5.90 -1.06 -5.18
CA ILE A 98 4.97 -0.13 -5.82
C ILE A 98 5.60 0.29 -7.14
N GLN A 99 4.92 -0.02 -8.24
CA GLN A 99 5.32 0.37 -9.57
C GLN A 99 4.29 1.36 -10.11
N TYR A 100 4.72 2.46 -10.70
CA TYR A 100 3.81 3.45 -11.27
C TYR A 100 4.45 4.15 -12.46
N THR A 101 3.60 4.67 -13.35
CA THR A 101 4.01 5.60 -14.41
C THR A 101 3.92 7.03 -13.89
N ASP A 102 4.93 7.86 -14.18
CA ASP A 102 4.83 9.30 -13.94
C ASP A 102 3.89 9.92 -14.99
N GLY A 103 2.94 10.74 -14.56
CA GLY A 103 2.07 11.51 -15.45
C GLY A 103 2.80 12.52 -16.33
N LYS A 104 4.08 12.79 -16.05
CA LYS A 104 4.95 13.66 -16.88
C LYS A 104 5.65 12.93 -18.04
N GLY A 105 5.56 11.60 -18.11
CA GLY A 105 6.19 10.79 -19.16
C GLY A 105 7.65 10.45 -18.90
#